data_AF-A0A6N6MNB4-F1
#
_entry.id   AF-A0A6N6MNB4-F1
#
_cell.length_a   1.000
_cell.length_b   1.000
_cell.length_c   1.000
_cell.angle_alpha   90.00
_cell.angle_beta   90.00
_cell.angle_gamma   90.00
#
_symmetry.space_group_name_H-M   'P 1'
#
loop_
_entity.id
_entity.type
_entity.pdbx_description
1 polymer ?
#
loop_
_entity_poly.entity_id
_entity_poly.type
_entity_poly.pdbx_seq_one_letter_code
_entity_poly.pdbx_strand_id
1 'polypeptide(L)'
;MHAVALEALDQFGDDLVANSWTTAELFGAHPKFGTMRVDACGAVVIGRRRTTAVLADRIEFGLTAYCRNVPGAGVGITVWDFRW
;
A
#
# COMPACT_ATOMS: atom_id res chain seq x y z
N MET A 1 3.09 -6.54 -10.55
CA MET A 1 2.53 -5.51 -9.64
C MET A 1 1.06 -5.29 -9.99
N HIS A 2 0.77 -4.81 -11.20
CA HIS A 2 -0.60 -4.48 -11.64
C HIS A 2 -1.65 -5.60 -11.42
N ALA A 3 -1.41 -6.82 -11.90
CA ALA A 3 -2.40 -7.90 -11.76
C ALA A 3 -2.73 -8.27 -10.30
N VAL A 4 -1.71 -8.33 -9.43
CA VAL A 4 -1.90 -8.64 -8.00
C VAL A 4 -2.57 -7.49 -7.25
N ALA A 5 -2.30 -6.25 -7.66
CA ALA A 5 -2.98 -5.09 -7.14
C ALA A 5 -4.48 -5.11 -7.48
N LEU A 6 -4.83 -5.45 -8.73
CA LEU A 6 -6.21 -5.61 -9.14
C LEU A 6 -6.90 -6.73 -8.36
N GLU A 7 -6.25 -7.89 -8.22
CA GLU A 7 -6.80 -9.00 -7.43
C GLU A 7 -7.06 -8.60 -5.97
N ALA A 8 -6.17 -7.82 -5.36
CA ALA A 8 -6.36 -7.32 -4.00
C ALA A 8 -7.55 -6.36 -3.88
N LEU A 9 -7.74 -5.47 -4.86
CA LEU A 9 -8.87 -4.55 -4.89
C LEU A 9 -10.19 -5.27 -5.13
N ASP A 10 -10.21 -6.24 -6.05
CA ASP A 10 -11.40 -7.04 -6.35
C ASP A 10 -11.81 -7.90 -5.15
N GLN A 11 -10.84 -8.48 -4.43
CA GLN A 11 -11.12 -9.40 -3.34
C GLN A 11 -11.35 -8.71 -1.99
N PHE A 12 -10.67 -7.60 -1.71
CA PHE A 12 -10.66 -6.95 -0.39
C PHE A 12 -11.12 -5.48 -0.42
N GLY A 13 -11.72 -5.02 -1.52
CA GLY A 13 -12.19 -3.64 -1.66
C GLY A 13 -13.08 -3.18 -0.50
N ASP A 14 -14.03 -4.01 -0.09
CA ASP A 14 -14.94 -3.71 1.03
C ASP A 14 -14.19 -3.63 2.37
N ASP A 15 -13.23 -4.52 2.61
CA ASP A 15 -12.42 -4.50 3.84
C ASP A 15 -11.50 -3.28 3.90
N LEU A 16 -10.96 -2.85 2.76
CA LEU A 16 -10.14 -1.64 2.65
C LEU A 16 -10.95 -0.40 3.05
N VAL A 17 -12.19 -0.30 2.56
CA VAL A 17 -13.11 0.78 2.91
C VAL A 17 -13.50 0.69 4.39
N ALA A 18 -13.89 -0.50 4.87
CA ALA A 18 -14.29 -0.70 6.25
C ALA A 18 -13.18 -0.35 7.25
N ASN A 19 -11.93 -0.62 6.90
CA ASN A 19 -10.75 -0.30 7.73
C ASN A 19 -10.16 1.09 7.44
N SER A 20 -10.87 1.93 6.67
CA SER A 20 -10.48 3.31 6.36
C SER A 20 -9.09 3.44 5.75
N TRP A 21 -8.70 2.49 4.89
CA TRP A 21 -7.45 2.60 4.14
C TRP A 21 -7.53 3.75 3.15
N THR A 22 -6.60 4.67 3.26
CA THR A 22 -6.52 5.82 2.36
C THR A 22 -5.80 5.46 1.08
N THR A 23 -6.12 6.21 0.04
CA THR A 23 -5.47 6.13 -1.25
C THR A 23 -3.94 6.31 -1.17
N ALA A 24 -3.45 7.21 -0.31
CA ALA A 24 -2.02 7.42 -0.11
C ALA A 24 -1.35 6.21 0.57
N GLU A 25 -2.02 5.57 1.53
CA GLU A 25 -1.50 4.34 2.18
C GLU A 25 -1.49 3.15 1.22
N LEU A 26 -2.41 3.09 0.25
CA LEU A 26 -2.47 2.01 -0.73
C LEU A 26 -1.53 2.22 -1.91
N PHE A 27 -1.42 3.45 -2.40
CA PHE A 27 -0.76 3.78 -3.68
C PHE A 27 0.37 4.81 -3.56
N GLY A 28 0.77 5.18 -2.34
CA GLY A 28 1.79 6.20 -2.10
C GLY A 28 3.15 5.92 -2.77
N ALA A 29 3.91 6.99 -3.04
CA ALA A 29 5.27 6.98 -3.54
C ALA A 29 6.10 8.13 -2.92
N HIS A 30 7.43 8.00 -2.94
CA HIS A 30 8.37 9.01 -2.42
C HIS A 30 8.50 10.20 -3.40
N PRO A 31 8.34 11.45 -2.95
CA PRO A 31 8.27 12.63 -3.82
C PRO A 31 9.56 12.95 -4.59
N LYS A 32 10.72 12.43 -4.17
CA LYS A 32 12.01 12.62 -4.86
C LYS A 32 12.49 11.43 -5.69
N PHE A 33 12.10 10.21 -5.32
CA PHE A 33 12.73 8.98 -5.83
C PHE A 33 11.71 8.00 -6.42
N GLY A 34 10.41 8.36 -6.43
CA GLY A 34 9.34 7.49 -6.89
C GLY A 34 9.14 6.31 -5.94
N THR A 35 9.29 5.09 -6.43
CA THR A 35 9.01 3.89 -5.62
C THR A 35 10.19 3.51 -4.73
N MET A 36 10.16 3.88 -3.43
CA MET A 36 11.07 3.37 -2.40
C MET A 36 10.36 2.55 -1.32
N ARG A 37 10.89 1.36 -1.08
CA ARG A 37 10.21 0.24 -0.41
C ARG A 37 10.04 0.42 1.11
N VAL A 38 10.74 1.38 1.71
CA VAL A 38 10.91 1.45 3.17
C VAL A 38 10.29 2.71 3.77
N ASP A 39 10.16 3.78 3.01
CA ASP A 39 9.89 5.11 3.54
C ASP A 39 8.62 5.77 3.03
N ALA A 40 8.10 5.44 1.84
CA ALA A 40 6.92 6.15 1.32
C ALA A 40 6.01 5.36 0.37
N CYS A 41 6.32 4.10 0.06
CA CYS A 41 5.46 3.34 -0.86
C CYS A 41 4.22 2.77 -0.19
N GLY A 42 3.10 2.81 -0.92
CA GLY A 42 1.84 2.23 -0.47
C GLY A 42 1.82 0.70 -0.50
N ALA A 43 0.93 0.12 0.31
CA ALA A 43 0.81 -1.32 0.54
C ALA A 43 0.67 -2.13 -0.75
N VAL A 44 -0.20 -1.66 -1.66
CA VAL A 44 -0.55 -2.36 -2.91
C VAL A 44 0.58 -2.24 -3.94
N VAL A 45 1.37 -1.16 -3.86
CA VAL A 45 2.54 -0.95 -4.73
C VAL A 45 3.69 -1.87 -4.31
N ILE A 46 3.94 -2.05 -3.01
CA ILE A 46 5.05 -2.88 -2.50
C ILE A 46 4.78 -4.38 -2.62
N GLY A 47 3.52 -4.79 -2.41
CA GLY A 47 3.13 -6.17 -2.07
C GLY A 47 3.82 -7.24 -2.92
N ARG A 48 3.84 -7.11 -4.26
CA ARG A 48 4.33 -8.12 -5.24
C ARG A 48 3.85 -9.57 -4.97
N ARG A 49 2.96 -9.75 -4.01
CA ARG A 49 2.49 -10.98 -3.38
C ARG A 49 1.02 -10.78 -3.12
N ARG A 50 0.29 -11.88 -3.16
CA ARG A 50 -1.17 -11.90 -2.97
C ARG A 50 -1.52 -11.38 -1.58
N THR A 51 -2.49 -10.47 -1.51
CA THR A 51 -3.08 -10.04 -0.24
C THR A 51 -3.84 -11.20 0.38
N THR A 52 -3.59 -11.47 1.66
CA THR A 52 -4.26 -12.53 2.41
C THR A 52 -5.25 -12.00 3.43
N ALA A 53 -5.03 -10.78 3.93
CA ALA A 53 -5.94 -10.11 4.85
C ALA A 53 -5.74 -8.58 4.84
N VAL A 54 -6.81 -7.85 5.12
CA VAL A 54 -6.81 -6.39 5.32
C VAL A 54 -7.31 -6.11 6.74
N LEU A 55 -6.47 -5.48 7.55
CA LEU A 55 -6.76 -5.11 8.93
C LEU A 55 -6.65 -3.59 9.10
N ALA A 56 -7.07 -3.08 10.25
CA ALA A 56 -7.04 -1.65 10.54
C ALA A 56 -5.61 -1.08 10.62
N ASP A 57 -4.63 -1.88 11.03
CA ASP A 57 -3.24 -1.45 11.26
C ASP A 57 -2.27 -2.00 10.20
N ARG A 58 -2.66 -3.01 9.42
CA ARG A 58 -1.77 -3.66 8.45
C ARG A 58 -2.50 -4.40 7.32
N ILE A 59 -1.79 -4.65 6.23
CA ILE A 59 -2.21 -5.55 5.14
C ILE A 59 -1.23 -6.73 5.10
N GLU A 60 -1.75 -7.94 5.09
CA GLU A 60 -0.96 -9.17 5.13
C GLU A 60 -0.79 -9.76 3.72
N PHE A 61 0.40 -10.28 3.44
CA PHE A 61 0.80 -10.92 2.19
C PHE A 61 1.43 -12.30 2.47
N GLY A 62 0.78 -13.12 3.31
CA GLY A 62 1.33 -14.37 3.83
C GLY A 62 2.35 -14.13 4.95
N LEU A 63 3.64 -14.42 4.69
CA LEU A 63 4.72 -14.30 5.71
C LEU A 63 5.18 -12.85 5.98
N THR A 64 4.64 -11.88 5.26
CA THR A 64 5.04 -10.47 5.34
C THR A 64 3.82 -9.58 5.40
N ALA A 65 3.90 -8.45 6.10
CA ALA A 65 2.83 -7.47 6.17
C ALA A 65 3.35 -6.06 5.86
N TYR A 66 2.47 -5.22 5.33
CA TYR A 66 2.64 -3.77 5.32
C TYR A 66 1.92 -3.19 6.53
N CYS A 67 2.66 -2.56 7.44
CA CYS A 67 2.09 -1.88 8.60
C CYS A 67 1.83 -0.41 8.27
N ARG A 68 0.67 0.11 8.69
CA ARG A 68 0.27 1.50 8.50
C ARG A 68 1.23 2.47 9.21
N ASN A 69 1.68 2.10 10.41
CA ASN A 69 2.57 2.90 11.25
C ASN A 69 3.94 2.23 11.38
N VAL A 70 4.87 2.60 10.50
CA VAL A 70 6.28 2.20 10.62
C VAL A 70 7.09 3.40 11.14
N PRO A 71 7.72 3.32 12.32
CA PRO A 71 8.55 4.40 12.83
C PRO A 71 9.65 4.80 11.83
N GLY A 72 9.70 6.08 11.48
CA GLY A 72 10.67 6.61 10.51
C GLY A 72 10.25 6.51 9.04
N ALA A 73 9.08 5.93 8.73
CA ALA A 73 8.50 6.07 7.41
C ALA A 73 8.00 7.50 7.19
N GLY A 74 8.29 8.06 6.03
CA GLY A 74 7.76 9.34 5.56
C GLY A 74 6.33 9.21 5.05
N VAL A 75 5.69 10.36 4.83
CA VAL A 75 4.37 10.43 4.20
C VAL A 75 4.55 10.46 2.68
N GLY A 76 4.04 9.44 1.99
CA GLY A 76 4.04 9.37 0.54
C GLY A 76 2.91 10.20 -0.09
N ILE A 77 3.06 10.53 -1.37
CA ILE A 77 1.97 11.07 -2.20
C ILE A 77 1.42 9.97 -3.10
N THR A 78 0.15 10.06 -3.47
CA THR A 78 -0.49 9.15 -4.43
C THR A 78 0.28 9.09 -5.75
N VAL A 79 0.45 7.88 -6.30
CA VAL A 79 1.30 7.64 -7.48
C VAL A 79 0.94 8.49 -8.71
N TRP A 80 -0.32 8.87 -8.88
CA TRP A 80 -0.76 9.75 -9.97
C TRP A 80 -0.44 11.23 -9.76
N ASP A 81 -0.21 11.66 -8.52
CA ASP A 81 0.20 13.03 -8.21
C ASP A 81 1.73 13.19 -8.21
N PHE A 82 2.47 12.09 -8.33
CA PHE A 82 3.92 12.09 -8.47
C PHE A 82 4.35 12.65 -9.83
N ARG A 83 5.21 13.68 -9.81
CA ARG A 83 5.77 14.32 -10.99
C ARG A 83 7.30 14.16 -11.01
N TRP A 84 7.85 13.88 -12.19
CA TRP A 84 9.28 13.74 -12.47
C TRP A 84 9.96 15.07 -12.76
#